data_AF-A0A913YI38-F1
#
_entry.id   AF-A0A913YI38-F1
#
_cell.length_a   1.000
_cell.length_b   1.000
_cell.length_c   1.000
_cell.angle_alpha   90.00
_cell.angle_beta   90.00
_cell.angle_gamma   90.00
#
_symmetry.space_group_name_H-M   'P 1'
#
loop_
_entity.id
_entity.type
_entity.pdbx_description
1 polymer ?
#
loop_
_entity_poly.entity_id
_entity_poly.type
_entity_poly.pdbx_seq_one_letter_code
_entity_poly.pdbx_strand_id
1 'polypeptide(L)'
;MTVEQEEIDDEVEQVLREDGEYSIDEEPNMCDPKIDERYSYDPSDGNDTAGEGNSFSSRLKTEGKDLREQPKLIVFLSHLMMLFKFCHLCQSPDPSVSTSQTGTMITVTTKCQKCENIYTWSSQPMLLGRFPAFNLLLSFGILCAGASVKKVLLVLRHINVLIYNESTYYYHQKHLLIPSIIYHWRKYQTKLLDQVDGQEVALAGDGRHDSMGHSAKYCTYTIFCCTIGLIMNITQVQR
;
A
#
# COMPACT_ATOMS: atom_id res chain seq x y z
N MET A 1 -13.07 7.65 -37.96
CA MET A 1 -13.55 6.46 -37.21
C MET A 1 -13.13 5.28 -38.03
N THR A 2 -11.84 4.98 -37.95
CA THR A 2 -11.06 4.53 -39.11
C THR A 2 -9.82 3.83 -38.56
N VAL A 3 -9.66 2.57 -38.93
CA VAL A 3 -8.45 1.73 -38.79
C VAL A 3 -8.04 1.36 -37.35
N GLU A 4 -7.98 2.30 -36.41
CA GLU A 4 -7.51 2.01 -35.02
C GLU A 4 -8.51 1.15 -34.22
N GLN A 5 -9.79 1.17 -34.55
CA GLN A 5 -10.81 0.34 -33.88
C GLN A 5 -10.78 -1.11 -34.38
N GLU A 6 -10.47 -1.33 -35.66
CA GLU A 6 -10.35 -2.66 -36.26
C GLU A 6 -9.07 -3.37 -35.80
N GLU A 7 -7.94 -2.66 -35.64
CA GLU A 7 -6.70 -3.24 -35.14
C GLU A 7 -6.80 -3.70 -33.66
N ILE A 8 -7.59 -3.01 -32.83
CA ILE A 8 -7.83 -3.40 -31.43
C ILE A 8 -8.69 -4.67 -31.37
N ASP A 9 -9.70 -4.76 -32.23
CA ASP A 9 -10.59 -5.93 -32.27
C ASP A 9 -9.82 -7.18 -32.74
N ASP A 10 -8.90 -7.04 -33.70
CA ASP A 10 -8.05 -8.13 -34.20
C ASP A 10 -7.01 -8.62 -33.16
N GLU A 11 -6.42 -7.71 -32.35
CA GLU A 11 -5.51 -8.09 -31.27
C GLU A 11 -6.23 -8.81 -30.12
N VAL A 12 -7.44 -8.38 -29.77
CA VAL A 12 -8.26 -9.06 -28.76
C VAL A 12 -8.66 -10.46 -29.24
N GLU A 13 -9.01 -10.60 -30.53
CA GLU A 13 -9.37 -11.89 -31.11
C GLU A 13 -8.19 -12.86 -31.19
N GLN A 14 -6.96 -12.36 -31.39
CA GLN A 14 -5.75 -13.20 -31.36
C GLN A 14 -5.41 -13.71 -29.97
N VAL A 15 -5.52 -12.86 -28.93
CA VAL A 15 -5.27 -13.28 -27.53
C VAL A 15 -6.27 -14.36 -27.09
N LEU A 16 -7.51 -14.29 -27.57
CA LEU A 16 -8.55 -15.29 -27.26
C LEU A 16 -8.37 -16.63 -27.99
N ARG A 17 -7.54 -16.71 -29.04
CA ARG A 17 -7.31 -17.94 -29.81
C ARG A 17 -6.13 -18.78 -29.32
N GLU A 18 -5.18 -18.20 -28.58
CA GLU A 18 -3.99 -18.94 -28.10
C GLU A 18 -4.25 -19.72 -26.80
N ASP A 19 -5.25 -19.33 -26.01
CA ASP A 19 -5.69 -20.04 -24.80
C ASP A 19 -7.09 -20.62 -25.02
N GLY A 20 -7.15 -21.93 -25.28
CA GLY A 20 -8.32 -22.73 -25.66
C GLY A 20 -9.73 -22.20 -25.32
N GLU A 21 -10.59 -22.15 -26.36
CA GLU A 21 -12.06 -22.06 -26.34
C GLU A 21 -12.68 -21.54 -25.03
N TYR A 22 -12.51 -20.24 -24.76
CA TYR A 22 -13.40 -19.53 -23.84
C TYR A 22 -14.67 -19.14 -24.59
N SER A 23 -15.74 -19.93 -24.43
CA SER A 23 -17.07 -19.53 -24.88
C SER A 23 -17.54 -18.31 -24.09
N ILE A 24 -17.70 -17.17 -24.78
CA ILE A 24 -18.16 -15.89 -24.22
C ILE A 24 -19.57 -16.00 -23.60
N ASP A 25 -20.32 -17.04 -23.94
CA ASP A 25 -21.72 -17.27 -23.54
C ASP A 25 -21.91 -18.13 -22.28
N GLU A 26 -20.84 -18.62 -21.64
CA GLU A 26 -20.97 -19.38 -20.39
C GLU A 26 -21.02 -18.45 -19.17
N GLU A 27 -22.17 -18.38 -18.51
CA GLU A 27 -22.29 -17.69 -17.21
C GLU A 27 -21.33 -18.31 -16.19
N PRO A 28 -20.67 -17.50 -15.34
CA PRO A 28 -19.77 -18.02 -14.31
C PRO A 28 -20.47 -19.04 -13.41
N ASN A 29 -19.90 -20.25 -13.29
CA ASN A 29 -20.44 -21.26 -12.38
C ASN A 29 -20.16 -20.87 -10.91
N MET A 30 -21.11 -20.16 -10.31
CA MET A 30 -21.05 -19.68 -8.92
C MET A 30 -21.07 -20.81 -7.86
N CYS A 31 -21.29 -22.07 -8.28
CA CYS A 31 -21.34 -23.23 -7.41
C CYS A 31 -20.16 -24.19 -7.63
N ASP A 32 -19.07 -23.76 -8.27
CA ASP A 32 -17.84 -24.56 -8.34
C ASP A 32 -17.30 -24.78 -6.91
N PRO A 33 -17.28 -26.03 -6.41
CA PRO A 33 -16.82 -26.34 -5.05
C PRO A 33 -15.34 -26.02 -4.83
N LYS A 34 -14.56 -25.79 -5.90
CA LYS A 34 -13.16 -25.38 -5.82
C LYS A 34 -12.99 -23.88 -5.58
N ILE A 35 -14.06 -23.07 -5.64
CA ILE A 35 -13.98 -21.62 -5.39
C ILE A 35 -13.50 -21.36 -3.95
N ASP A 36 -14.05 -22.08 -2.97
CA ASP A 36 -13.64 -21.93 -1.57
C ASP A 36 -12.17 -22.30 -1.36
N GLU A 37 -11.67 -23.33 -2.07
CA GLU A 37 -10.25 -23.68 -2.09
C GLU A 37 -9.38 -22.57 -2.71
N ARG A 38 -9.85 -21.88 -3.76
CA ARG A 38 -9.14 -20.74 -4.37
C ARG A 38 -9.07 -19.50 -3.49
N TYR A 39 -10.08 -19.26 -2.65
CA TYR A 39 -10.06 -18.19 -1.65
C TYR A 39 -9.33 -18.58 -0.36
N SER A 40 -9.04 -19.86 -0.18
CA SER A 40 -8.23 -20.32 0.93
C SER A 40 -6.79 -19.84 0.75
N TYR A 41 -6.23 -19.24 1.80
CA TYR A 41 -4.87 -18.71 1.77
C TYR A 41 -3.87 -19.87 1.73
N ASP A 42 -3.12 -19.99 0.63
CA ASP A 42 -1.98 -20.90 0.53
C ASP A 42 -0.72 -20.23 1.13
N PRO A 43 -0.16 -20.74 2.23
CA PRO A 43 1.06 -20.22 2.83
C PRO A 43 2.28 -20.32 1.91
N SER A 44 2.25 -21.18 0.87
CA SER A 44 3.36 -21.39 -0.06
C SER A 44 3.47 -20.33 -1.17
N ASP A 45 2.42 -19.53 -1.37
CA ASP A 45 2.34 -18.48 -2.40
C ASP A 45 2.87 -17.11 -1.89
N GLY A 46 3.27 -17.05 -0.62
CA GLY A 46 3.93 -15.91 -0.01
C GLY A 46 5.41 -16.20 0.25
N ASN A 47 6.27 -15.19 0.13
CA ASN A 47 7.70 -15.26 0.48
C ASN A 47 7.95 -15.36 2.01
N ASP A 48 6.92 -15.75 2.78
CA ASP A 48 6.91 -15.77 4.24
C ASP A 48 7.26 -17.19 4.71
N THR A 49 8.53 -17.38 5.05
CA THR A 49 9.02 -18.59 5.73
C THR A 49 8.48 -18.65 7.16
N ALA A 50 7.27 -19.16 7.35
CA ALA A 50 6.74 -19.52 8.67
C ALA A 50 6.16 -20.95 8.63
N GLY A 51 6.76 -21.84 9.42
CA GLY A 51 6.55 -23.28 9.42
C GLY A 51 5.13 -23.76 9.70
N GLU A 52 4.93 -25.03 9.36
CA GLU A 52 3.68 -25.78 9.40
C GLU A 52 2.97 -25.70 10.77
N GLY A 53 1.71 -25.26 10.72
CA GLY A 53 0.77 -25.30 11.85
C GLY A 53 0.21 -23.93 12.25
N ASN A 54 -1.06 -23.67 11.91
CA ASN A 54 -1.89 -22.55 12.40
C ASN A 54 -1.60 -21.14 11.84
N SER A 55 -1.24 -21.06 10.54
CA SER A 55 -0.82 -19.83 9.84
C SER A 55 -1.83 -18.66 9.89
N PHE A 56 -3.15 -18.91 9.75
CA PHE A 56 -4.14 -17.84 9.64
C PHE A 56 -4.29 -17.00 10.93
N SER A 57 -4.24 -17.63 12.09
CA SER A 57 -4.38 -16.95 13.39
C SER A 57 -3.25 -15.96 13.68
N SER A 58 -2.06 -16.19 13.10
CA SER A 58 -0.88 -15.37 13.35
C SER A 58 -0.96 -13.98 12.70
N ARG A 59 -1.59 -13.87 11.52
CA ARG A 59 -1.73 -12.60 10.78
C ARG A 59 -2.70 -11.64 11.44
N LEU A 60 -3.71 -12.16 12.14
CA LEU A 60 -4.71 -11.38 12.86
C LEU A 60 -4.22 -10.85 14.21
N LYS A 61 -3.02 -11.25 14.67
CA LYS A 61 -2.44 -10.73 15.91
C LYS A 61 -2.10 -9.25 15.76
N THR A 62 -2.57 -8.44 16.70
CA THR A 62 -2.29 -7.00 16.81
C THR A 62 -1.33 -6.67 17.96
N GLU A 63 -1.23 -7.54 18.95
CA GLU A 63 -0.40 -7.35 20.14
C GLU A 63 1.10 -7.31 19.80
N GLY A 64 1.83 -6.37 20.39
CA GLY A 64 3.28 -6.20 20.22
C GLY A 64 3.72 -5.63 18.86
N LYS A 65 2.80 -5.45 17.91
CA LYS A 65 3.09 -4.93 16.56
C LYS A 65 2.96 -3.42 16.50
N ASP A 66 3.89 -2.79 15.78
CA ASP A 66 3.78 -1.36 15.48
C ASP A 66 2.67 -1.08 14.44
N LEU A 67 2.35 0.20 14.23
CA LEU A 67 1.29 0.61 13.29
C LEU A 67 1.54 0.15 11.84
N ARG A 68 2.79 -0.10 11.43
CA ARG A 68 3.16 -0.61 10.10
C ARG A 68 2.90 -2.10 9.98
N GLU A 69 3.13 -2.85 11.06
CA GLU A 69 3.04 -4.32 11.10
C GLU A 69 1.64 -4.84 11.41
N GLN A 70 0.79 -4.05 12.08
CA GLN A 70 -0.60 -4.46 12.36
C GLN A 70 -1.37 -4.79 11.07
N PRO A 71 -2.26 -5.80 11.06
CA PRO A 71 -3.08 -6.08 9.88
C PRO A 71 -4.04 -4.92 9.57
N LYS A 72 -4.27 -4.65 8.28
CA LYS A 72 -5.26 -3.66 7.80
C LYS A 72 -6.31 -4.39 6.99
N LEU A 73 -7.58 -4.05 7.23
CA LEU A 73 -8.74 -4.67 6.58
C LEU A 73 -9.55 -3.62 5.85
N ILE A 74 -10.19 -4.02 4.75
CA ILE A 74 -11.20 -3.22 4.05
C ILE A 74 -12.57 -3.70 4.53
N VAL A 75 -13.40 -2.79 5.04
CA VAL A 75 -14.71 -3.10 5.61
C VAL A 75 -15.76 -2.20 4.96
N PHE A 76 -16.89 -2.78 4.56
CA PHE A 76 -18.03 -2.02 4.04
C PHE A 76 -18.61 -1.10 5.11
N LEU A 77 -18.90 0.16 4.73
CA LEU A 77 -19.47 1.14 5.65
C LEU A 77 -20.80 0.65 6.27
N SER A 78 -21.64 -0.04 5.49
CA SER A 78 -22.90 -0.62 5.98
C SER A 78 -22.70 -1.60 7.13
N HIS A 79 -21.67 -2.45 7.05
CA HIS A 79 -21.35 -3.44 8.07
C HIS A 79 -20.70 -2.77 9.29
N LEU A 80 -19.84 -1.79 9.07
CA LEU A 80 -19.23 -1.00 10.15
C LEU A 80 -20.30 -0.27 10.98
N MET A 81 -21.32 0.29 10.34
CA MET A 81 -22.42 1.01 11.01
C MET A 81 -23.28 0.12 11.91
N MET A 82 -23.26 -1.19 11.70
CA MET A 82 -23.96 -2.12 12.59
C MET A 82 -23.42 -2.08 14.03
N LEU A 83 -22.16 -1.68 14.23
CA LEU A 83 -21.52 -1.58 15.55
C LEU A 83 -22.03 -0.41 16.38
N PHE A 84 -22.66 0.60 15.75
CA PHE A 84 -23.07 1.85 16.41
C PHE A 84 -24.58 1.95 16.66
N LYS A 85 -25.31 0.83 16.59
CA LYS A 85 -26.75 0.76 16.88
C LYS A 85 -27.09 0.97 18.37
N PHE A 86 -26.11 0.87 19.26
CA PHE A 86 -26.28 1.03 20.70
C PHE A 86 -25.25 2.01 21.27
N CYS A 87 -25.68 2.77 22.29
CA CYS A 87 -24.78 3.61 23.05
C CYS A 87 -23.67 2.77 23.70
N HIS A 88 -22.41 3.12 23.47
CA HIS A 88 -21.27 2.37 24.00
C HIS A 88 -21.11 2.48 25.54
N LEU A 89 -21.81 3.43 26.18
CA LEU A 89 -21.72 3.66 27.61
C LEU A 89 -22.90 3.06 28.39
N CYS A 90 -24.13 3.28 27.90
CA CYS A 90 -25.35 2.84 28.62
C CYS A 90 -26.18 1.81 27.86
N GLN A 91 -25.72 1.35 26.69
CA GLN A 91 -26.35 0.33 25.86
C GLN A 91 -27.78 0.66 25.39
N SER A 92 -28.25 1.92 25.54
CA SER A 92 -29.53 2.33 24.98
C SER A 92 -29.51 2.22 23.45
N PRO A 93 -30.63 1.82 22.83
CA PRO A 93 -30.72 1.73 21.38
C PRO A 93 -30.67 3.10 20.72
N ASP A 94 -30.34 3.09 19.43
CA ASP A 94 -30.50 4.17 18.46
C ASP A 94 -29.93 5.53 18.93
N PRO A 95 -28.63 5.61 19.27
CA PRO A 95 -27.99 6.90 19.45
C PRO A 95 -28.00 7.68 18.12
N SER A 96 -28.03 9.01 18.19
CA SER A 96 -27.84 9.85 17.01
C SER A 96 -26.42 9.67 16.50
N VAL A 97 -26.25 9.23 15.25
CA VAL A 97 -24.94 8.97 14.65
C VAL A 97 -24.61 10.04 13.62
N SER A 98 -23.40 10.59 13.68
CA SER A 98 -22.81 11.40 12.62
C SER A 98 -21.46 10.82 12.21
N THR A 99 -21.16 10.89 10.91
CA THR A 99 -19.95 10.29 10.34
C THR A 99 -19.17 11.35 9.55
N SER A 100 -17.85 11.35 9.69
CA SER A 100 -16.95 12.16 8.87
C SER A 100 -15.80 11.32 8.31
N GLN A 101 -15.24 11.77 7.20
CA GLN A 101 -14.17 11.10 6.47
C GLN A 101 -12.92 11.99 6.40
N THR A 102 -11.74 11.39 6.52
CA THR A 102 -10.46 12.03 6.20
C THR A 102 -9.54 11.05 5.49
N GLY A 103 -9.56 11.09 4.16
CA GLY A 103 -8.87 10.10 3.32
C GLY A 103 -9.44 8.70 3.56
N THR A 104 -8.62 7.78 4.05
CA THR A 104 -9.04 6.41 4.40
C THR A 104 -9.65 6.28 5.81
N MET A 105 -9.62 7.34 6.61
CA MET A 105 -10.15 7.31 7.98
C MET A 105 -11.61 7.69 8.02
N ILE A 106 -12.37 6.93 8.80
CA ILE A 106 -13.74 7.25 9.16
C ILE A 106 -13.77 7.56 10.66
N THR A 107 -14.45 8.66 11.00
CA THR A 107 -14.73 9.04 12.37
C THR A 107 -16.24 9.01 12.58
N VAL A 108 -16.68 8.28 13.59
CA VAL A 108 -18.08 8.12 13.95
C VAL A 108 -18.30 8.77 15.31
N THR A 109 -19.20 9.75 15.34
CA THR A 109 -19.61 10.41 16.58
C THR A 109 -21.04 10.01 16.89
N THR A 110 -21.25 9.46 18.08
CA THR A 110 -22.57 9.03 18.56
C THR A 110 -22.98 9.91 19.73
N LYS A 111 -24.23 10.37 19.73
CA LYS A 111 -24.85 11.07 20.86
C LYS A 111 -26.02 10.27 21.38
N CYS A 112 -25.93 9.84 22.63
CA CYS A 112 -26.99 9.08 23.28
C CYS A 112 -28.12 10.00 23.74
N GLN A 113 -29.37 9.63 23.48
CA GLN A 113 -30.53 10.39 23.99
C GLN A 113 -30.80 10.14 25.48
N LYS A 114 -30.48 8.94 25.99
CA LYS A 114 -30.73 8.57 27.39
C LYS A 114 -29.72 9.15 28.39
N CYS A 115 -28.42 8.95 28.16
CA CYS A 115 -27.37 9.43 29.06
C CYS A 115 -26.70 10.72 28.59
N GLU A 116 -27.15 11.29 27.46
CA GLU A 116 -26.67 12.55 26.85
C GLU A 116 -25.18 12.60 26.48
N ASN A 117 -24.42 11.54 26.76
CA ASN A 117 -23.00 11.45 26.46
C ASN A 117 -22.73 11.36 24.96
N ILE A 118 -21.59 11.95 24.58
CA ILE A 118 -21.04 11.90 23.23
C ILE A 118 -19.85 10.95 23.24
N TYR A 119 -19.83 10.02 22.28
CA TYR A 119 -18.73 9.10 22.07
C TYR A 119 -18.23 9.20 20.64
N THR A 120 -16.92 9.40 20.47
CA THR A 120 -16.25 9.52 19.18
C THR A 120 -15.30 8.36 18.98
N TRP A 121 -15.45 7.67 17.87
CA TRP A 121 -14.61 6.56 17.45
C TRP A 121 -13.94 6.87 16.11
N SER A 122 -12.72 6.38 15.91
CA SER A 122 -11.99 6.50 14.64
C SER A 122 -11.52 5.13 14.17
N SER A 123 -11.59 4.88 12.87
CA SER A 123 -11.26 3.58 12.27
C SER A 123 -9.77 3.22 12.29
N GLN A 124 -8.92 4.19 12.60
CA GLN A 124 -7.48 4.04 12.62
C GLN A 124 -6.84 5.09 13.53
N PRO A 125 -5.64 4.83 14.06
CA PRO A 125 -4.92 5.79 14.89
C PRO A 125 -4.31 6.93 14.06
N MET A 126 -3.96 8.01 14.75
CA MET A 126 -3.20 9.12 14.18
C MET A 126 -1.70 8.86 14.29
N LEU A 127 -1.00 8.93 13.16
CA LEU A 127 0.45 8.93 13.06
C LEU A 127 0.97 10.37 13.17
N LEU A 128 2.06 10.54 13.94
CA LEU A 128 2.63 11.86 14.27
C LEU A 128 1.61 12.84 14.90
N GLY A 129 0.55 12.31 15.53
CA GLY A 129 -0.52 13.08 16.16
C GLY A 129 -1.39 13.91 15.19
N ARG A 130 -1.21 13.77 13.87
CA ARG A 130 -1.86 14.65 12.88
C ARG A 130 -2.43 13.95 11.66
N PHE A 131 -1.82 12.85 11.23
CA PHE A 131 -2.17 12.20 9.97
C PHE A 131 -2.79 10.83 10.24
N PRO A 132 -3.90 10.45 9.59
CA PRO A 132 -4.38 9.08 9.70
C PRO A 132 -3.29 8.09 9.28
N ALA A 133 -3.02 7.09 10.11
CA ALA A 133 -1.87 6.21 9.94
C ALA A 133 -1.85 5.53 8.57
N PHE A 134 -2.98 4.97 8.13
CA PHE A 134 -3.08 4.28 6.85
C PHE A 134 -2.90 5.22 5.65
N ASN A 135 -3.26 6.50 5.76
CA ASN A 135 -3.01 7.47 4.69
C ASN A 135 -1.50 7.63 4.41
N LEU A 136 -0.70 7.75 5.47
CA LEU A 136 0.74 7.93 5.35
C LEU A 136 1.44 6.61 4.98
N LEU A 137 1.01 5.50 5.57
CA LEU A 137 1.54 4.17 5.26
C LEU A 137 1.28 3.76 3.82
N LEU A 138 0.07 4.00 3.30
CA LEU A 138 -0.24 3.74 1.90
C LEU A 138 0.60 4.62 0.96
N SER A 139 0.78 5.90 1.29
CA SER A 139 1.66 6.79 0.53
C SER A 139 3.10 6.30 0.51
N PHE A 140 3.59 5.80 1.65
CA PHE A 140 4.92 5.19 1.75
C PHE A 140 5.03 3.91 0.94
N GLY A 141 4.03 3.02 1.02
CA GLY A 141 3.98 1.79 0.24
C GLY A 141 3.98 2.02 -1.26
N ILE A 142 3.17 2.96 -1.75
CA ILE A 142 3.14 3.37 -3.17
C ILE A 142 4.52 3.87 -3.61
N LEU A 143 5.16 4.71 -2.79
CA LEU A 143 6.48 5.27 -3.06
C LEU A 143 7.56 4.17 -3.16
N CYS A 144 7.60 3.27 -2.18
CA CYS A 144 8.58 2.18 -2.12
C CYS A 144 8.39 1.15 -3.23
N ALA A 145 7.14 0.88 -3.63
CA ALA A 145 6.83 -0.02 -4.74
C ALA A 145 7.10 0.59 -6.12
N GLY A 146 7.44 1.89 -6.20
CA GLY A 146 7.54 2.59 -7.48
C GLY A 146 6.22 2.64 -8.25
N ALA A 147 5.08 2.49 -7.56
CA ALA A 147 3.78 2.36 -8.18
C ALA A 147 3.24 3.72 -8.65
N SER A 148 2.48 3.72 -9.75
CA SER A 148 1.77 4.93 -10.19
C SER A 148 0.64 5.27 -9.21
N VAL A 149 0.81 6.36 -8.44
CA VAL A 149 -0.22 6.84 -7.52
C VAL A 149 -1.58 7.02 -8.21
N LYS A 150 -1.59 7.52 -9.45
CA LYS A 150 -2.82 7.71 -10.22
C LYS A 150 -3.54 6.39 -10.45
N LYS A 151 -2.82 5.34 -10.87
CA LYS A 151 -3.41 4.01 -11.09
C LYS A 151 -3.91 3.40 -9.79
N VAL A 152 -3.15 3.49 -8.70
CA VAL A 152 -3.55 2.95 -7.39
C VAL A 152 -4.82 3.64 -6.88
N LEU A 153 -4.87 4.97 -6.91
CA LEU A 153 -6.05 5.73 -6.50
C LEU A 153 -7.24 5.47 -7.42
N LEU A 154 -7.02 5.29 -8.73
CA LEU A 154 -8.08 4.99 -9.70
C LEU A 154 -8.74 3.65 -9.41
N VAL A 155 -7.95 2.58 -9.22
CA VAL A 155 -8.46 1.24 -8.90
C VAL A 155 -9.31 1.27 -7.64
N LEU A 156 -8.81 1.90 -6.57
CA LEU A 156 -9.56 2.00 -5.30
C LEU A 156 -10.86 2.79 -5.46
N ARG A 157 -10.88 3.82 -6.31
CA ARG A 157 -12.09 4.58 -6.61
C ARG A 157 -13.11 3.79 -7.44
N HIS A 158 -12.67 2.93 -8.37
CA HIS A 158 -13.57 2.10 -9.17
C HIS A 158 -14.43 1.15 -8.31
N ILE A 159 -13.87 0.67 -7.19
CA ILE A 159 -14.59 -0.16 -6.21
C ILE A 159 -15.13 0.64 -5.02
N ASN A 160 -15.16 1.97 -5.12
CA ASN A 160 -15.68 2.88 -4.10
C ASN A 160 -15.01 2.77 -2.72
N VAL A 161 -13.72 2.45 -2.67
CA VAL A 161 -12.92 2.51 -1.44
C VAL A 161 -12.59 3.97 -1.13
N LEU A 162 -12.92 4.38 0.09
CA LEU A 162 -12.67 5.75 0.58
C LEU A 162 -11.16 5.98 0.73
N ILE A 163 -10.65 6.99 0.03
CA ILE A 163 -9.21 7.29 -0.01
C ILE A 163 -8.94 8.79 -0.19
N TYR A 164 -7.72 9.22 0.15
CA TYR A 164 -7.24 10.58 -0.09
C TYR A 164 -6.97 10.85 -1.58
N ASN A 165 -6.77 12.12 -1.91
CA ASN A 165 -6.51 12.58 -3.28
C ASN A 165 -5.01 12.64 -3.62
N GLU A 166 -4.72 12.80 -4.91
CA GLU A 166 -3.34 12.86 -5.40
C GLU A 166 -2.53 14.01 -4.77
N SER A 167 -3.15 15.16 -4.49
CA SER A 167 -2.46 16.28 -3.81
C SER A 167 -2.01 15.91 -2.39
N THR A 168 -2.79 15.11 -1.66
CA THR A 168 -2.41 14.60 -0.34
C THR A 168 -1.22 13.64 -0.45
N TYR A 169 -1.17 12.79 -1.48
CA TYR A 169 -0.01 11.93 -1.74
C TYR A 169 1.26 12.74 -1.96
N TYR A 170 1.24 13.72 -2.87
CA TYR A 170 2.42 14.54 -3.15
C TYR A 170 2.84 15.39 -1.95
N TYR A 171 1.87 15.82 -1.13
CA TYR A 171 2.17 16.46 0.14
C TYR A 171 2.94 15.52 1.08
N HIS A 172 2.45 14.29 1.30
CA HIS A 172 3.16 13.29 2.09
C HIS A 172 4.56 13.00 1.51
N GLN A 173 4.65 12.78 0.19
CA GLN A 173 5.89 12.47 -0.49
C GLN A 173 6.94 13.58 -0.28
N LYS A 174 6.57 14.83 -0.57
CA LYS A 174 7.48 15.99 -0.53
C LYS A 174 7.87 16.39 0.88
N HIS A 175 6.92 16.40 1.82
CA HIS A 175 7.12 17.01 3.13
C HIS A 175 7.43 16.01 4.25
N LEU A 176 7.08 14.74 4.07
CA LEU A 176 7.24 13.72 5.12
C LEU A 176 8.16 12.60 4.66
N LEU A 177 7.84 11.93 3.54
CA LEU A 177 8.47 10.68 3.14
C LEU A 177 9.88 10.89 2.58
N ILE A 178 10.05 11.71 1.53
CA ILE A 178 11.37 11.97 0.93
C ILE A 178 12.35 12.53 1.98
N PRO A 179 11.98 13.55 2.79
CA PRO A 179 12.87 14.04 3.83
C PRO A 179 13.28 12.96 4.84
N SER A 180 12.35 12.10 5.26
CA SER A 180 12.65 11.01 6.20
C SER A 180 13.58 9.97 5.60
N ILE A 181 13.37 9.61 4.33
CA ILE A 181 14.22 8.67 3.58
C ILE A 181 15.64 9.25 3.45
N ILE A 182 15.76 10.51 3.03
CA ILE A 182 17.07 11.18 2.87
C ILE A 182 17.78 11.28 4.22
N TYR A 183 17.07 11.64 5.29
CA TYR A 183 17.63 11.71 6.64
C TYR A 183 18.18 10.35 7.08
N HIS A 184 17.39 9.28 6.91
CA HIS A 184 17.81 7.92 7.24
C HIS A 184 19.03 7.49 6.41
N TRP A 185 18.99 7.71 5.09
CA TRP A 185 20.08 7.39 4.18
C TRP A 185 21.38 8.10 4.57
N ARG A 186 21.34 9.41 4.83
CA ARG A 186 22.53 10.17 5.25
C ARG A 186 23.11 9.64 6.54
N LYS A 187 22.26 9.37 7.55
CA LYS A 187 22.71 8.80 8.83
C LYS A 187 23.33 7.41 8.65
N TYR A 188 22.75 6.58 7.78
CA TYR A 188 23.28 5.27 7.43
C TYR A 188 24.64 5.40 6.72
N GLN A 189 24.72 6.28 5.72
CA GLN A 189 25.94 6.54 4.96
C GLN A 189 27.08 7.05 5.85
N THR A 190 26.82 8.00 6.74
CA THR A 190 27.84 8.49 7.69
C THR A 190 28.43 7.34 8.52
N LYS A 191 27.58 6.47 9.06
CA LYS A 191 28.06 5.30 9.84
C LYS A 191 28.94 4.36 9.02
N LEU A 192 28.59 4.14 7.73
CA LEU A 192 29.41 3.32 6.85
C LEU A 192 30.77 3.97 6.58
N LEU A 193 30.80 5.27 6.33
CA LEU A 193 32.03 6.01 6.11
C LEU A 193 32.92 6.01 7.35
N ASP A 194 32.34 6.21 8.54
CA ASP A 194 33.08 6.16 9.81
C ASP A 194 33.68 4.75 10.06
N GLN A 195 33.02 3.68 9.60
CA GLN A 195 33.50 2.30 9.76
C GLN A 195 34.75 2.00 8.91
N VAL A 196 34.84 2.61 7.73
CA VAL A 196 35.96 2.40 6.78
C VAL A 196 37.01 3.50 6.84
N ASP A 197 36.83 4.49 7.71
CA ASP A 197 37.76 5.60 7.86
C ASP A 197 39.16 5.09 8.24
N GLY A 198 40.18 5.60 7.56
CA GLY A 198 41.57 5.16 7.71
C GLY A 198 41.89 3.75 7.21
N GLN A 199 40.98 3.06 6.54
CA GLN A 199 41.20 1.71 5.99
C GLN A 199 41.40 1.74 4.47
N GLU A 200 42.23 0.84 3.96
CA GLU A 200 42.32 0.61 2.51
C GLU A 200 41.08 -0.18 2.05
N VAL A 201 40.30 0.41 1.15
CA VAL A 201 39.05 -0.17 0.66
C VAL A 201 39.03 -0.32 -0.86
N ALA A 202 38.46 -1.42 -1.32
CA ALA A 202 38.21 -1.65 -2.74
C ALA A 202 36.79 -1.18 -3.10
N LEU A 203 36.69 -0.25 -4.04
CA LEU A 203 35.42 0.32 -4.49
C LEU A 203 35.11 -0.11 -5.92
N ALA A 204 33.87 -0.53 -6.14
CA ALA A 204 33.29 -0.74 -7.46
C ALA A 204 32.16 0.27 -7.68
N GLY A 205 31.91 0.64 -8.93
CA GLY A 205 30.80 1.53 -9.26
C GLY A 205 30.13 1.13 -10.56
N ASP A 206 28.81 1.25 -10.59
CA ASP A 206 28.00 0.95 -11.76
C ASP A 206 26.93 2.04 -11.97
N GLY A 207 26.56 2.27 -13.22
CA GLY A 207 25.59 3.27 -13.64
C GLY A 207 24.36 2.64 -14.27
N ARG A 208 23.19 2.83 -13.67
CA ARG A 208 21.90 2.45 -14.26
C ARG A 208 21.28 3.66 -14.98
N HIS A 209 21.01 3.52 -16.27
CA HIS A 209 20.30 4.55 -17.03
C HIS A 209 18.79 4.36 -16.91
N ASP A 210 18.08 5.36 -16.39
CA ASP A 210 16.64 5.29 -16.05
C ASP A 210 15.71 5.82 -17.17
N SER A 211 16.20 5.95 -18.41
CA SER A 211 15.40 6.43 -19.53
C SER A 211 15.07 5.31 -20.53
N MET A 212 13.78 5.04 -20.74
CA MET A 212 13.34 4.31 -21.93
C MET A 212 13.48 5.21 -23.17
N GLY A 213 14.44 4.91 -24.04
CA GLY A 213 14.71 5.64 -25.30
C GLY A 213 16.20 5.87 -25.56
N HIS A 214 16.55 6.33 -26.78
CA HIS A 214 17.94 6.53 -27.24
C HIS A 214 18.71 7.68 -26.56
N SER A 215 18.21 8.26 -25.47
CA SER A 215 18.86 9.36 -24.77
C SER A 215 19.01 9.05 -23.28
N ALA A 216 20.20 8.57 -22.93
CA ALA A 216 20.66 8.29 -21.57
C ALA A 216 20.97 9.58 -20.79
N LYS A 217 19.94 10.43 -20.60
CA LYS A 217 20.09 11.75 -19.97
C LYS A 217 20.34 11.66 -18.47
N TYR A 218 19.68 10.73 -17.79
CA TYR A 218 19.80 10.52 -16.35
C TYR A 218 20.41 9.14 -16.08
N CYS A 219 21.39 9.09 -15.19
CA CYS A 219 22.07 7.88 -14.75
C CYS A 219 22.11 7.86 -13.23
N THR A 220 21.63 6.78 -12.62
CA THR A 220 21.79 6.51 -11.21
C THR A 220 23.10 5.76 -11.01
N TYR A 221 24.13 6.46 -10.54
CA TYR A 221 25.44 5.90 -10.26
C TYR A 221 25.51 5.39 -8.82
N THR A 222 25.87 4.13 -8.66
CA THR A 222 25.96 3.45 -7.37
C THR A 222 27.41 3.09 -7.10
N ILE A 223 27.93 3.46 -5.92
CA ILE A 223 29.26 3.07 -5.44
C ILE A 223 29.10 2.00 -4.38
N PHE A 224 29.67 0.83 -4.66
CA PHE A 224 29.70 -0.35 -3.80
C PHE A 224 31.10 -0.53 -3.22
N CYS A 225 31.20 -0.70 -1.90
CA CYS A 225 32.46 -1.06 -1.26
C CYS A 225 32.58 -2.58 -1.19
N CYS A 226 33.48 -3.13 -2.00
CA CYS A 226 33.74 -4.56 -2.08
C CYS A 226 34.30 -5.13 -0.77
N THR A 227 34.97 -4.31 0.04
CA THR A 227 35.55 -4.73 1.33
C THR A 227 34.46 -5.09 2.36
N ILE A 228 33.41 -4.28 2.46
CA ILE A 228 32.31 -4.50 3.43
C ILE A 228 31.05 -5.11 2.81
N GLY A 229 30.99 -5.19 1.49
CA GLY A 229 29.84 -5.75 0.76
C GLY A 229 28.59 -4.86 0.79
N LEU A 230 28.74 -3.53 0.91
CA LEU A 230 27.63 -2.59 1.06
C LEU A 230 27.71 -1.42 0.07
N ILE A 231 26.54 -0.88 -0.29
CA ILE A 231 26.43 0.35 -1.08
C ILE A 231 26.80 1.54 -0.20
N MET A 232 27.84 2.28 -0.57
CA MET A 232 28.29 3.47 0.16
C MET A 232 27.67 4.76 -0.36
N ASN A 233 27.40 4.86 -1.66
CA ASN A 233 26.85 6.07 -2.23
C ASN A 233 25.94 5.78 -3.42
N ILE A 234 24.89 6.57 -3.56
CA ILE A 234 23.98 6.59 -4.71
C ILE A 234 23.85 8.04 -5.14
N THR A 235 24.12 8.33 -6.40
CA THR A 235 24.06 9.69 -6.93
C THR A 235 23.41 9.70 -8.30
N GLN A 236 22.45 10.61 -8.47
CA GLN A 236 21.86 10.86 -9.77
C GLN A 236 22.79 11.79 -10.56
N VAL A 237 23.27 11.30 -11.69
CA VAL A 237 24.12 12.02 -12.64
C VAL A 237 23.26 12.40 -13.84
N GLN A 238 23.32 13.66 -14.26
CA GLN A 238 22.68 14.13 -15.47
C GLN A 238 23.76 14.50 -16.49
N ARG A 239 23.64 14.00 -17.72
CA ARG A 239 24.50 14.35 -18.86
C ARG A 239 23.95 15.54 -19.64
#